data_AF-X1QS91-F1
#
_entry.id   AF-X1QS91-F1
#
_cell.length_a   1.000
_cell.length_b   1.000
_cell.length_c   1.000
_cell.angle_alpha   90.00
_cell.angle_beta   90.00
_cell.angle_gamma   90.00
#
_symmetry.space_group_name_H-M   'P 1'
#
loop_
_entity.id
_entity.type
_entity.pdbx_description
1 polymer ?
#
loop_
_entity_poly.entity_id
_entity_poly.type
_entity_poly.pdbx_seq_one_letter_code
_entity_poly.pdbx_strand_id
1 'polypeptide(L)' 'AGLKGIEVYHGAHNPQVVAHYQRIAQKYHLLITGGSDCHGEAKDKVLMGKVRVPETLLIDLKKAKEKIRCSTPT' A
#
# COMPACT_ATOMS: atom_id res chain seq x y z
N ALA A 1 -13.91 -6.53 11.85
CA ALA A 1 -12.45 -6.80 11.75
C ALA A 1 -12.15 -7.49 10.42
N GLY A 2 -10.92 -7.39 9.91
CA GLY A 2 -10.47 -8.04 8.65
C GLY A 2 -9.41 -7.20 7.92
N LEU A 3 -8.54 -7.84 7.12
CA LEU A 3 -7.53 -7.14 6.32
C LEU A 3 -8.21 -6.20 5.30
N LYS A 4 -7.72 -4.97 5.18
CA LYS A 4 -8.30 -3.93 4.31
C LYS A 4 -7.40 -3.51 3.15
N GLY A 5 -6.11 -3.81 3.22
CA GLY A 5 -5.15 -3.43 2.19
C GLY A 5 -3.91 -4.31 2.18
N ILE A 6 -3.16 -4.22 1.09
CA ILE A 6 -1.91 -4.94 0.85
C ILE A 6 -0.90 -4.05 0.13
N GLU A 7 0.37 -4.16 0.49
CA GLU A 7 1.45 -3.45 -0.19
C GLU A 7 1.79 -4.12 -1.52
N VAL A 8 1.64 -3.37 -2.61
CA VAL A 8 1.94 -3.83 -3.97
C VAL A 8 3.21 -3.18 -4.49
N TYR A 9 3.39 -1.88 -4.25
CA TYR A 9 4.55 -1.14 -4.72
C TYR A 9 5.60 -1.04 -3.62
N HIS A 10 6.68 -1.79 -3.76
CA HIS A 10 7.77 -1.82 -2.79
C HIS A 10 9.12 -1.92 -3.51
N GLY A 11 10.20 -1.42 -2.89
CA GLY A 11 11.53 -1.35 -3.51
C GLY A 11 12.12 -2.73 -3.85
N ALA A 12 11.67 -3.78 -3.16
CA ALA A 12 12.07 -5.17 -3.41
C ALA A 12 11.15 -5.90 -4.41
N HIS A 13 10.06 -5.29 -4.88
CA HIS A 13 9.12 -5.93 -5.80
C HIS A 13 9.54 -5.69 -7.24
N ASN A 14 9.81 -6.77 -7.98
CA ASN A 14 9.91 -6.74 -9.43
C ASN A 14 8.51 -6.69 -10.09
N PRO A 15 8.41 -6.45 -11.41
CA PRO A 15 7.12 -6.35 -12.09
C PRO A 15 6.20 -7.56 -11.91
N GLN A 16 6.77 -8.77 -11.83
CA GLN A 16 6.03 -10.01 -11.64
C GLN A 16 5.39 -10.09 -10.24
N VAL A 17 6.13 -9.67 -9.21
CA VAL A 17 5.64 -9.58 -7.82
C VAL A 17 4.56 -8.50 -7.70
N VAL A 18 4.76 -7.34 -8.32
CA VAL A 18 3.73 -6.28 -8.41
C VAL A 18 2.45 -6.84 -9.02
N ALA A 19 2.53 -7.48 -10.19
CA ALA A 19 1.36 -8.06 -10.87
C ALA A 19 0.70 -9.19 -10.07
N HIS A 20 1.47 -9.95 -9.29
CA HIS A 20 0.95 -10.97 -8.38
C HIS A 20 0.10 -10.34 -7.27
N TYR A 21 0.62 -9.35 -6.56
CA TYR A 21 -0.11 -8.72 -5.46
C TYR A 21 -1.26 -7.83 -5.96
N GLN A 22 -1.18 -7.24 -7.15
CA GLN A 22 -2.34 -6.58 -7.79
C GLN A 22 -3.50 -7.56 -7.99
N ARG A 23 -3.22 -8.78 -8.50
CA ARG A 23 -4.26 -9.82 -8.68
C ARG A 23 -4.85 -10.29 -7.36
N ILE A 24 -4.04 -10.41 -6.30
CA ILE A 24 -4.53 -10.72 -4.95
C ILE A 24 -5.43 -9.59 -4.44
N ALA A 25 -4.99 -8.34 -4.55
CA ALA A 25 -5.77 -7.20 -4.12
C ALA A 25 -7.13 -7.13 -4.82
N GLN A 26 -7.16 -7.37 -6.13
CA GLN A 26 -8.39 -7.45 -6.91
C GLN A 26 -9.29 -8.60 -6.46
N LYS A 27 -8.74 -9.83 -6.32
CA LYS A 27 -9.50 -11.02 -5.91
C LYS A 27 -10.20 -10.85 -4.56
N TYR A 28 -9.53 -10.19 -3.62
CA TYR A 28 -10.02 -10.03 -2.24
C TYR A 28 -10.55 -8.63 -1.93
N HIS A 29 -10.72 -7.77 -2.94
CA HIS A 29 -11.19 -6.39 -2.79
C HIS A 29 -10.40 -5.58 -1.74
N LEU A 30 -9.08 -5.76 -1.72
CA LEU A 30 -8.18 -5.06 -0.82
C LEU A 30 -7.71 -3.74 -1.45
N LEU A 31 -7.51 -2.73 -0.61
CA LEU A 31 -6.83 -1.51 -1.00
C LEU A 31 -5.38 -1.82 -1.38
N ILE A 32 -4.88 -1.16 -2.41
CA ILE A 32 -3.48 -1.26 -2.81
C ILE A 32 -2.69 -0.13 -2.13
N THR A 33 -1.53 -0.45 -1.56
CA THR A 33 -0.60 0.52 -0.97
C THR A 33 0.82 0.37 -1.53
N GLY A 34 1.71 1.27 -1.12
CA GLY A 34 3.11 1.22 -1.50
C GLY A 34 4.00 2.08 -0.61
N GLY A 35 5.26 1.70 -0.52
CA GLY A 35 6.25 2.34 0.35
C GLY A 35 7.68 1.96 -0.02
N SER A 36 8.63 2.80 0.37
CA SER A 36 10.06 2.52 0.17
C SER A 36 10.68 1.65 1.26
N ASP A 37 9.98 1.49 2.39
CA ASP A 37 10.53 0.87 3.61
C ASP A 37 11.92 1.44 3.97
N CYS A 38 12.02 2.76 3.92
CA CYS A 38 13.26 3.49 4.21
C CYS A 38 13.46 3.64 5.72
N HIS A 39 14.60 3.18 6.23
CA HIS A 39 15.01 3.35 7.63
C HIS A 39 16.12 4.39 7.81
N GLY A 40 16.25 5.32 6.85
CA GLY A 40 17.32 6.33 6.87
C GLY A 40 18.69 5.69 6.70
N GLU A 41 19.66 6.12 7.50
CA GLU A 41 21.05 5.64 7.48
C GLU A 41 21.22 4.26 8.14
N ALA A 42 20.17 3.70 8.74
CA ALA A 42 20.23 2.38 9.40
C ALA A 42 20.35 1.20 8.42
N LYS A 43 20.13 1.41 7.12
CA LYS A 43 20.37 0.44 6.03
C LYS A 43 21.46 1.00 5.09
N ASP A 44 22.13 0.13 4.35
CA ASP A 44 23.20 0.48 3.40
C ASP A 44 22.80 1.54 2.35
N LYS A 45 21.50 1.75 2.13
CA LYS A 45 20.97 2.70 1.15
C LYS A 45 19.76 3.45 1.69
N VAL A 46 19.74 4.77 1.51
CA VAL A 46 18.56 5.61 1.74
C VAL A 46 17.57 5.40 0.60
N LEU A 47 16.41 4.82 0.91
CA LEU A 47 15.36 4.46 -0.07
C LEU A 47 14.24 5.50 -0.17
N MET A 48 14.29 6.58 0.62
CA MET A 48 13.25 7.61 0.62
C MET A 48 13.01 8.16 -0.80
N GLY A 49 11.75 8.17 -1.22
CA GLY A 49 11.35 8.64 -2.56
C GLY A 49 11.78 7.74 -3.73
N LYS A 50 12.33 6.55 -3.49
CA LYS A 50 12.79 5.63 -4.55
C LYS A 50 11.72 4.68 -5.09
N VAL A 51 10.56 4.61 -4.44
CA VAL A 51 9.40 3.83 -4.90
C VAL A 51 8.33 4.78 -5.43
N ARG A 52 7.98 4.61 -6.70
CA ARG A 52 6.88 5.36 -7.32
C ARG A 52 5.56 4.69 -6.96
N VAL A 53 4.68 5.47 -6.34
CA VAL A 53 3.34 5.02 -5.94
C VAL A 53 2.32 5.97 -6.59
N PRO A 54 1.28 5.46 -7.28
CA PRO A 54 0.24 6.31 -7.85
C PRO A 54 -0.51 7.10 -6.76
N GLU A 55 -0.73 8.40 -7.00
CA GLU A 55 -1.46 9.27 -6.06
C GLU A 55 -2.90 8.80 -5.82
N THR A 56 -3.52 8.15 -6.80
CA THR A 56 -4.88 7.59 -6.69
C THR A 56 -5.04 6.67 -5.48
N LEU A 57 -3.99 5.94 -5.09
CA LEU A 57 -4.00 5.07 -3.91
C LEU A 57 -4.17 5.86 -2.61
N LEU A 58 -3.58 7.05 -2.52
CA LEU A 58 -3.77 7.94 -1.37
C LEU A 58 -5.21 8.43 -1.27
N ILE A 59 -5.83 8.73 -2.42
CA ILE A 59 -7.24 9.12 -2.49
C ILE A 59 -8.13 7.97 -1.98
N ASP A 60 -7.86 6.74 -2.41
CA ASP A 60 -8.62 5.56 -2.00
C ASP A 60 -8.44 5.24 -0.51
N LEU A 61 -7.21 5.39 0.02
CA LEU A 61 -6.94 5.27 1.45
C LEU A 61 -7.70 6.31 2.29
N LYS A 62 -7.73 7.57 1.85
CA LYS A 62 -8.51 8.63 2.52
C LYS A 62 -10.01 8.31 2.52
N LYS A 63 -10.56 7.87 1.39
CA LYS A 63 -11.98 7.44 1.30
C LYS A 63 -12.27 6.26 2.22
N ALA A 64 -11.37 5.28 2.29
CA ALA A 64 -11.54 4.11 3.15
C ALA A 64 -11.51 4.49 4.64
N LYS A 65 -10.62 5.41 5.04
CA LYS A 65 -10.57 5.95 6.40
C LYS A 65 -11.93 6.55 6.82
N GLU A 66 -12.55 7.36 5.98
CA GLU A 66 -13.85 7.97 6.31
C GLU A 66 -14.96 6.91 6.47
N LYS A 67 -14.97 5.88 5.60
CA LYS A 67 -15.91 4.76 5.73
C LYS A 67 -15.73 3.96 7.02
N ILE A 68 -14.48 3.74 7.44
CA ILE A 68 -14.17 3.03 8.69
C ILE A 68 -14.66 3.85 9.89
N ARG A 69 -14.41 5.16 9.92
CA ARG A 69 -14.86 6.04 11.01
C ARG A 69 -16.37 6.09 11.17
N CYS A 70 -17.11 6.02 10.07
CA CYS A 70 -18.58 6.06 10.07
C CYS A 70 -19.24 4.72 10.45
N SER A 71 -18.48 3.61 10.42
CA SER A 71 -19.01 2.25 10.67
C SER A 71 -18.75 1.71 12.07
N THR A 72 -17.99 2.42 12.92
CA THR A 72 -17.90 2.14 14.35
C THR A 72 -19.04 2.85 15.08
N PRO A 73 -19.99 2.13 15.74
CA PRO A 73 -20.91 2.75 16.68
C PRO A 73 -20.09 3.29 17.86
N THR A 74 -20.37 4.52 18.30
CA THR A 74 -19.98 5.01 19.63
C THR A 74 -20.59 4.16 20.72
#